data_AF-A0A853BB14-F1
#
_entry.id   AF-A0A853BB14-F1
#
_cell.length_a   1.000
_cell.length_b   1.000
_cell.length_c   1.000
_cell.angle_alpha   90.00
_cell.angle_beta   90.00
_cell.angle_gamma   90.00
#
_symmetry.space_group_name_H-M   'P 1'
#
loop_
_entity.id
_entity.type
_entity.pdbx_description
1 polymer ?
#
loop_
_entity_poly.entity_id
_entity_poly.type
_entity_poly.pdbx_seq_one_letter_code
_entity_poly.pdbx_strand_id
1 'polypeptide(L)'
;MTDRRRPNPIQWLWYALGGRLPEAHRSWVLHDVTARTWIWRHAGRASVLLLPLMLVWLLLPGPLTLRLSLVLMAGLVGFFYSLVYSEESCENKLRKHGYPYGTGRAVRRAAKEEAERDVRERYIARYRQVE
;
A
#
# COMPACT_ATOMS: atom_id res chain seq x y z
N MET A 1 3.28 -24.55 1.99
CA MET A 1 2.79 -23.39 2.76
C MET A 1 4.00 -22.52 3.09
N THR A 2 4.22 -21.42 2.37
CA THR A 2 5.34 -20.52 2.64
C THR A 2 5.13 -19.84 3.99
N ASP A 3 5.97 -20.16 4.97
CA ASP A 3 5.98 -19.51 6.29
C ASP A 3 6.09 -17.98 6.10
N ARG A 4 5.09 -17.26 6.60
CA ARG A 4 5.00 -15.79 6.50
C ARG A 4 5.50 -15.21 7.80
N ARG A 5 6.82 -15.13 7.97
CA ARG A 5 7.42 -14.46 9.12
C ARG A 5 7.11 -12.97 9.06
N ARG A 6 6.44 -12.47 10.10
CA ARG A 6 6.11 -11.05 10.23
C ARG A 6 7.36 -10.30 10.72
N PRO A 7 7.71 -9.16 10.12
CA PRO A 7 8.82 -8.36 10.60
C PRO A 7 8.50 -7.73 11.96
N ASN A 8 9.53 -7.51 12.76
CA ASN A 8 9.40 -6.76 14.00
C ASN A 8 9.04 -5.28 13.72
N PRO A 9 8.44 -4.54 14.67
CA PRO A 9 8.03 -3.15 14.46
C PRO A 9 9.16 -2.23 13.96
N ILE A 10 10.38 -2.42 14.44
CA ILE A 10 11.56 -1.65 14.00
C ILE A 10 11.91 -1.98 12.53
N GLN A 11 11.87 -3.25 12.14
CA GLN A 11 12.11 -3.69 10.76
C GLN A 11 10.99 -3.18 9.84
N TRP A 12 9.77 -3.12 10.33
CA TRP A 12 8.65 -2.53 9.61
C TRP A 12 8.84 -1.03 9.39
N LEU A 13 9.34 -0.29 10.39
CA LEU A 13 9.65 1.13 10.25
C LEU A 13 10.79 1.35 9.24
N TRP A 14 11.87 0.58 9.33
CA TRP A 14 12.95 0.59 8.33
C TRP A 14 12.42 0.32 6.92
N TYR A 15 11.53 -0.65 6.78
CA TYR A 15 10.86 -0.96 5.52
C TYR A 15 9.91 0.14 5.03
N ALA A 16 9.24 0.86 5.93
CA ALA A 16 8.42 2.02 5.62
C ALA A 16 9.26 3.17 5.06
N LEU A 17 10.46 3.38 5.63
CA LEU A 17 11.47 4.36 5.17
C LEU A 17 12.16 3.97 3.84
N GLY A 18 11.86 2.79 3.28
CA GLY A 18 12.43 2.32 2.01
C GLY A 18 13.62 1.38 2.15
N GLY A 19 13.96 0.98 3.37
CA GLY A 19 14.95 -0.03 3.69
C GLY A 19 14.58 -1.43 3.21
N ARG A 20 15.60 -2.25 2.94
CA ARG A 20 15.43 -3.66 2.54
C ARG A 20 15.30 -4.55 3.77
N LEU A 21 14.27 -5.41 3.80
CA LEU A 21 14.11 -6.45 4.81
C LEU A 21 15.01 -7.67 4.53
N PRO A 22 15.33 -8.49 5.55
CA PRO A 22 16.00 -9.79 5.35
C PRO A 22 15.18 -10.72 4.43
N GLU A 23 15.87 -11.58 3.68
CA GLU A 23 15.26 -12.49 2.70
C GLU A 23 14.16 -13.39 3.29
N ALA A 24 14.25 -13.73 4.57
CA ALA A 24 13.23 -14.49 5.30
C ALA A 24 11.82 -13.84 5.31
N HIS A 25 11.73 -12.53 5.08
CA HIS A 25 10.46 -11.78 5.03
C HIS A 25 9.92 -11.60 3.61
N ARG A 26 10.58 -12.18 2.60
CA ARG A 26 10.22 -12.00 1.19
C ARG A 26 8.77 -12.39 0.89
N SER A 27 8.31 -13.52 1.44
CA SER A 27 6.93 -14.00 1.31
C SER A 27 5.92 -13.05 1.96
N TRP A 28 6.30 -12.43 3.09
CA TRP A 28 5.50 -11.41 3.76
C TRP A 28 5.42 -10.12 2.94
N VAL A 29 6.54 -9.67 2.34
CA VAL A 29 6.57 -8.48 1.47
C VAL A 29 5.66 -8.67 0.26
N LEU A 30 5.71 -9.86 -0.37
CA LEU A 30 4.80 -10.17 -1.47
C LEU A 30 3.33 -10.06 -1.04
N HIS A 31 2.98 -10.65 0.10
CA HIS A 31 1.62 -10.54 0.63
C HIS A 31 1.26 -9.10 1.00
N ASP A 32 2.19 -8.31 1.53
CA ASP A 32 1.96 -6.91 1.92
C ASP A 32 1.55 -6.04 0.74
N VAL A 33 2.18 -6.25 -0.41
CA VAL A 33 1.94 -5.44 -1.62
C VAL A 33 0.83 -5.99 -2.52
N THR A 34 0.41 -7.24 -2.32
CA THR A 34 -0.67 -7.86 -3.11
C THR A 34 -1.98 -8.05 -2.33
N ALA A 35 -1.99 -7.88 -1.01
CA ALA A 35 -3.19 -8.00 -0.19
C ALA A 35 -4.28 -7.00 -0.60
N ARG A 36 -5.56 -7.33 -0.34
CA ARG A 36 -6.71 -6.45 -0.65
C ARG A 36 -6.60 -5.05 -0.03
N THR A 37 -5.90 -4.93 1.11
CA THR A 37 -5.66 -3.67 1.83
C THR A 37 -4.31 -3.03 1.53
N TRP A 38 -3.65 -3.40 0.42
CA TRP A 38 -2.33 -2.88 0.05
C TRP A 38 -2.28 -1.35 -0.07
N ILE A 39 -3.37 -0.72 -0.56
CA ILE A 39 -3.50 0.74 -0.63
C ILE A 39 -3.50 1.37 0.77
N TRP A 40 -4.27 0.81 1.71
CA TRP A 40 -4.30 1.28 3.09
C TRP A 40 -2.95 1.11 3.79
N ARG A 41 -2.26 0.00 3.53
CA ARG A 41 -0.89 -0.23 4.02
C ARG A 41 0.10 0.77 3.42
N HIS A 42 -0.07 1.13 2.15
CA HIS A 42 0.71 2.18 1.52
C HIS A 42 0.43 3.55 2.12
N ALA A 43 -0.85 3.90 2.29
CA ALA A 43 -1.25 5.14 2.95
C ALA A 43 -0.69 5.22 4.37
N GLY A 44 -0.76 4.14 5.16
CA GLY A 44 -0.15 4.11 6.50
C GLY A 44 1.35 4.38 6.50
N ARG A 45 2.10 3.86 5.51
CA ARG A 45 3.53 4.17 5.35
C ARG A 45 3.77 5.63 4.95
N ALA A 46 2.95 6.17 4.05
CA ALA A 46 3.00 7.58 3.68
C ALA A 46 2.71 8.46 4.90
N SER A 47 1.71 8.11 5.73
CA SER A 47 1.43 8.80 7.00
C SER A 47 2.63 8.82 7.92
N VAL A 48 3.36 7.71 8.06
CA VAL A 48 4.59 7.65 8.89
C VAL A 48 5.66 8.63 8.39
N LEU A 49 5.75 8.86 7.08
CA LEU A 49 6.68 9.83 6.48
C LEU A 49 6.16 11.28 6.57
N LEU A 50 4.85 11.48 6.39
CA LEU A 50 4.21 12.79 6.37
C LEU A 50 3.98 13.36 7.77
N LEU A 51 3.67 12.53 8.77
CA LEU A 51 3.34 12.97 10.13
C LEU A 51 4.44 13.81 10.78
N PRO A 52 5.74 13.42 10.73
CA PRO A 52 6.82 14.26 11.27
C PRO A 52 6.89 15.63 10.58
N LEU A 53 6.73 15.65 9.25
CA LEU A 53 6.76 16.89 8.47
C LEU A 53 5.57 17.80 8.82
N MET A 54 4.37 17.23 8.92
CA MET A 54 3.17 17.94 9.35
C MET A 54 3.30 18.51 10.75
N LEU A 55 3.90 17.75 11.67
CA LEU A 55 4.14 18.21 13.04
C LEU A 55 5.10 19.41 13.05
N VAL A 56 6.20 19.35 12.30
CA VAL A 56 7.14 20.47 12.15
C VAL A 56 6.44 21.73 11.63
N TRP A 57 5.58 21.60 10.61
CA TRP A 57 4.80 22.73 10.10
C TRP A 57 3.77 23.27 11.07
N LEU A 58 3.22 22.43 11.95
CA LEU A 58 2.33 22.87 13.00
C LEU A 58 3.07 23.66 14.09
N LEU A 59 4.36 23.39 14.31
CA LEU A 59 5.20 24.12 15.27
C LEU A 59 5.65 25.51 14.76
N LEU A 60 5.55 25.81 13.46
CA LEU A 60 5.96 27.11 12.90
C LEU A 60 5.19 28.27 13.54
N PRO A 61 5.82 29.38 13.91
CA PRO A 61 5.11 30.55 14.45
C PRO A 61 4.19 31.15 13.38
N GLY A 62 2.88 31.17 13.65
CA GLY A 62 1.86 31.75 12.76
C GLY A 62 0.42 31.50 13.21
N PRO A 63 -0.59 32.10 12.55
CA PRO A 63 -2.01 31.84 12.81
C PRO A 63 -2.37 30.37 12.59
N LEU A 64 -3.14 29.77 13.52
CA LEU A 64 -3.53 28.35 13.45
C LEU A 64 -4.23 28.00 12.14
N THR A 65 -5.10 28.88 11.64
CA THR A 65 -5.82 28.68 10.37
C THR A 65 -4.86 28.54 9.18
N LEU A 66 -3.78 29.33 9.14
CA LEU A 66 -2.78 29.24 8.08
C LEU A 66 -1.98 27.94 8.18
N ARG A 67 -1.57 27.55 9.40
CA ARG A 67 -0.86 26.28 9.63
C ARG A 67 -1.71 25.08 9.19
N LEU A 68 -2.98 25.05 9.56
CA LEU A 68 -3.91 23.97 9.21
C LEU A 68 -4.11 23.88 7.69
N SER A 69 -4.32 25.02 7.00
CA SER A 69 -4.46 25.03 5.54
C SER A 69 -3.20 24.55 4.82
N LEU A 70 -2.02 24.94 5.31
CA LEU A 70 -0.73 24.49 4.76
C LEU A 70 -0.53 22.98 4.94
N VAL A 71 -0.77 22.49 6.16
CA VAL A 71 -0.69 21.06 6.49
C VAL A 71 -1.69 20.27 5.64
N LEU A 72 -2.94 20.72 5.55
CA LEU A 72 -3.98 20.07 4.77
C LEU A 72 -3.62 19.99 3.28
N MET A 73 -3.20 21.10 2.68
CA MET A 73 -2.82 21.15 1.26
C MET A 73 -1.64 20.22 0.98
N ALA A 74 -0.57 20.31 1.76
CA ALA A 74 0.62 19.50 1.55
C ALA A 74 0.38 18.02 1.84
N GLY A 75 -0.47 17.71 2.82
CA GLY A 75 -0.95 16.35 3.07
C GLY A 75 -1.69 15.80 1.87
N LEU A 76 -2.67 16.54 1.35
CA LEU A 76 -3.48 16.11 0.22
C LEU A 76 -2.61 15.82 -1.02
N VAL A 77 -1.70 16.74 -1.35
CA VAL A 77 -0.76 16.56 -2.46
C VAL A 77 0.17 15.37 -2.22
N GLY A 78 0.75 15.27 -1.03
CA GLY A 78 1.66 14.17 -0.67
C GLY A 78 0.97 12.79 -0.76
N PHE A 79 -0.23 12.66 -0.19
CA PHE A 79 -1.02 11.44 -0.28
C PHE A 79 -1.44 11.14 -1.72
N PHE A 80 -1.88 12.14 -2.48
CA PHE A 80 -2.27 11.95 -3.87
C PHE A 80 -1.11 11.38 -4.70
N TYR A 81 0.07 12.01 -4.65
CA TYR A 81 1.25 11.51 -5.34
C TYR A 81 1.66 10.12 -4.83
N SER A 82 1.61 9.88 -3.51
CA SER A 82 1.91 8.57 -2.95
C SER A 82 0.99 7.47 -3.51
N LEU A 83 -0.31 7.76 -3.64
CA LEU A 83 -1.30 6.83 -4.19
C LEU A 83 -1.07 6.58 -5.68
N VAL A 84 -0.79 7.62 -6.46
CA VAL A 84 -0.48 7.51 -7.90
C VAL A 84 0.75 6.61 -8.12
N TYR A 85 1.81 6.81 -7.33
CA TYR A 85 3.04 6.02 -7.43
C TYR A 85 3.03 4.73 -6.60
N SER A 86 1.89 4.37 -6.00
CA SER A 86 1.82 3.25 -5.06
C SER A 86 2.13 1.91 -5.72
N GLU A 87 1.69 1.70 -6.96
CA GLU A 87 2.00 0.49 -7.72
C GLU A 87 3.49 0.37 -8.01
N GLU A 88 4.09 1.42 -8.56
CA GLU A 88 5.50 1.48 -8.92
C GLU A 88 6.40 1.29 -7.69
N SER A 89 6.03 1.92 -6.57
CA SER A 89 6.72 1.78 -5.29
C SER A 89 6.67 0.34 -4.79
N CYS A 90 5.53 -0.34 -4.94
CA CYS A 90 5.37 -1.74 -4.56
C CYS A 90 6.18 -2.68 -5.46
N GLU A 91 6.17 -2.47 -6.78
CA GLU A 91 6.97 -3.25 -7.72
C GLU A 91 8.48 -3.08 -7.47
N ASN A 92 8.93 -1.86 -7.20
CA ASN A 92 10.32 -1.61 -6.84
C ASN A 92 10.73 -2.32 -5.54
N LYS A 93 9.83 -2.44 -4.55
CA LYS A 93 10.08 -3.24 -3.36
C LYS A 93 10.18 -4.72 -3.69
N LEU A 94 9.27 -5.25 -4.50
CA LEU A 94 9.33 -6.65 -4.95
C LEU A 94 10.64 -6.96 -5.66
N ARG A 95 11.07 -6.06 -6.55
CA ARG A 95 12.36 -6.15 -7.26
C ARG A 95 13.54 -6.13 -6.31
N LYS A 96 13.55 -5.25 -5.30
CA LYS A 96 14.58 -5.26 -4.23
C LYS A 96 14.61 -6.59 -3.46
N HIS A 97 13.52 -7.34 -3.44
CA HIS A 97 13.39 -8.64 -2.80
C HIS A 97 13.48 -9.82 -3.81
N GLY A 98 14.09 -9.61 -4.98
CA GLY A 98 14.39 -10.68 -5.94
C GLY A 98 13.19 -11.21 -6.73
N TYR A 99 12.03 -10.54 -6.67
CA TYR A 99 10.91 -10.85 -7.56
C TYR A 99 11.08 -10.17 -8.91
N PRO A 100 10.65 -10.82 -10.02
CA PRO A 100 10.57 -10.17 -11.33
C PRO A 100 9.65 -8.94 -11.29
N TYR A 101 9.98 -7.93 -12.09
CA TYR A 101 9.14 -6.75 -12.24
C TYR A 101 7.77 -7.13 -12.82
N GLY A 102 6.69 -6.58 -12.27
CA GLY A 102 5.32 -6.89 -12.68
C GLY A 102 4.68 -8.07 -11.94
N THR A 103 5.41 -8.73 -11.04
CA THR A 103 4.87 -9.82 -10.20
C THR A 103 3.68 -9.33 -9.36
N GLY A 104 3.79 -8.15 -8.76
CA GLY A 104 2.73 -7.60 -7.91
C GLY A 104 1.47 -7.26 -8.70
N ARG A 105 1.64 -6.68 -9.90
CA ARG A 105 0.56 -6.37 -10.84
C ARG A 105 -0.11 -7.65 -11.34
N ALA A 106 0.66 -8.69 -11.68
CA ALA A 106 0.12 -9.98 -12.11
C ALA A 106 -0.72 -10.65 -11.02
N VAL A 107 -0.21 -10.70 -9.78
CA VAL A 107 -0.94 -11.30 -8.65
C VAL A 107 -2.22 -10.53 -8.35
N ARG A 108 -2.18 -9.19 -8.35
CA ARG A 108 -3.38 -8.36 -8.13
C ARG A 108 -4.40 -8.51 -9.25
N ARG A 109 -3.94 -8.63 -10.50
CA ARG A 109 -4.81 -8.89 -11.65
C ARG A 109 -5.51 -10.24 -11.54
N ALA A 110 -4.77 -11.31 -11.23
CA ALA A 110 -5.33 -12.63 -11.02
C ALA A 110 -6.39 -12.63 -9.91
N ALA A 111 -6.11 -11.99 -8.76
CA ALA A 111 -7.06 -11.88 -7.66
C ALA A 111 -8.33 -11.09 -8.04
N LYS A 112 -8.20 -10.06 -8.89
CA LYS A 112 -9.36 -9.32 -9.42
C LYS A 112 -10.19 -10.18 -10.36
N GLU A 113 -9.55 -10.91 -11.27
CA GLU A 113 -10.21 -11.81 -12.21
C GLU A 113 -10.98 -12.93 -11.48
N GLU A 114 -10.40 -13.50 -10.41
CA GLU A 114 -11.08 -14.48 -9.54
C GLU A 114 -12.32 -13.88 -8.86
N ALA A 115 -12.20 -12.67 -8.30
CA ALA A 115 -13.33 -11.99 -7.67
C ALA A 115 -14.45 -11.68 -8.68
N GLU A 116 -14.11 -11.25 -9.89
CA GLU A 116 -15.10 -11.01 -10.95
C GLU A 116 -15.76 -12.29 -11.44
N ARG A 117 -15.04 -13.43 -11.47
CA ARG A 117 -15.60 -14.74 -11.79
C ARG A 117 -16.65 -15.15 -10.76
N ASP A 118 -16.32 -15.07 -9.46
CA ASP A 118 -17.27 -15.37 -8.38
C ASP A 118 -18.53 -14.49 -8.46
N VAL A 119 -18.36 -13.18 -8.72
CA VAL A 119 -19.51 -12.26 -8.93
C VAL A 119 -20.35 -12.67 -10.15
N ARG A 120 -19.72 -13.02 -11.28
CA ARG A 120 -20.43 -13.49 -12.48
C ARG A 120 -21.19 -14.78 -12.22
N GLU A 121 -20.59 -15.75 -11.54
CA GLU A 121 -21.21 -17.03 -11.22
C GLU A 121 -22.45 -16.83 -10.32
N ARG A 122 -22.34 -15.98 -9.30
CA ARG A 122 -23.48 -15.60 -8.45
C ARG A 122 -24.59 -14.88 -9.22
N TYR A 123 -24.22 -14.00 -10.15
CA TYR A 123 -25.19 -13.32 -11.01
C TYR A 123 -25.94 -14.31 -11.91
N ILE A 124 -25.21 -15.20 -12.58
CA ILE A 124 -25.79 -16.26 -13.44
C ILE A 124 -26.72 -17.15 -12.63
N ALA A 125 -26.30 -17.64 -11.46
CA ALA A 125 -27.12 -18.48 -10.60
C ALA A 125 -28.42 -17.79 -10.16
N ARG A 126 -28.37 -16.47 -9.90
CA ARG A 126 -29.54 -15.72 -9.41
C ARG A 126 -30.53 -15.33 -10.49
N TYR A 127 -30.07 -15.01 -11.70
CA TYR A 127 -30.91 -14.38 -12.73
C TYR A 127 -31.09 -15.22 -14.00
N ARG A 128 -30.26 -16.23 -14.24
CA ARG A 128 -30.32 -17.05 -15.48
C ARG A 128 -31.08 -18.37 -15.31
N GLN A 129 -31.55 -18.71 -14.11
CA GLN A 129 -32.35 -19.93 -13.86
C GLN A 129 -33.87 -19.72 -13.98
N VAL A 130 -34.32 -18.56 -14.47
CA VAL A 130 -35.75 -18.29 -14.70
C VAL A 130 -36.09 -18.60 -16.16
N GLU A 131 -36.12 -19.89 -16.49
CA GLU A 131 -36.68 -20.43 -17.74
C GLU A 131 -37.15 -21.87 -17.46
#